data_AF-A0A6L7S683-F1
#
_entry.id   AF-A0A6L7S683-F1
#
_cell.length_a   1.000
_cell.length_b   1.000
_cell.length_c   1.000
_cell.angle_alpha   90.00
_cell.angle_beta   90.00
_cell.angle_gamma   90.00
#
_symmetry.space_group_name_H-M   'P 1'
#
loop_
_entity.id
_entity.type
_entity.pdbx_description
1 polymer ?
#
loop_
_entity_poly.entity_id
_entity_poly.type
_entity_poly.pdbx_seq_one_letter_code
_entity_poly.pdbx_strand_id
1 'polypeptide(L)'
;DHEGRRTFIVEDEVNAAQAFLESLDEDQRARAVRSDKAIDLLLGPGEYGATVAGEGVKGSDLSEAQRKLLVALVRTRLGFINDDDRAAKMETVMAELDDTWFGWWGPRDAPGFAYFRISAPSTVIEYAPQDTLAEAREQGHAHSMYRDLKNDYGMAWIGAE
;
A
#
# COMPACT_ATOMS: atom_id res chain seq x y z
N ASP A 1 11.19 -12.85 15.14
CA ASP A 1 10.61 -12.55 16.47
C ASP A 1 11.55 -11.65 17.25
N HIS A 2 11.00 -10.58 17.83
CA HIS A 2 11.67 -9.71 18.81
C HIS A 2 10.85 -9.75 20.09
N GLU A 3 11.45 -10.14 21.22
CA GLU A 3 10.78 -10.25 22.52
C GLU A 3 9.50 -11.13 22.53
N GLY A 4 9.51 -12.22 21.76
CA GLY A 4 8.34 -13.10 21.62
C GLY A 4 7.21 -12.54 20.76
N ARG A 5 7.42 -11.36 20.15
CA ARG A 5 6.52 -10.77 19.16
C ARG A 5 7.03 -11.08 17.76
N ARG A 6 6.17 -11.72 16.97
CA ARG A 6 6.41 -11.94 15.55
C ARG A 6 6.16 -10.63 14.80
N THR A 7 7.19 -10.09 14.16
CA THR A 7 7.16 -8.80 13.43
C THR A 7 7.51 -9.02 11.97
N PHE A 8 6.56 -9.51 11.18
CA PHE A 8 6.70 -9.67 9.73
C PHE A 8 5.74 -8.71 9.01
N ILE A 9 5.89 -7.41 9.29
CA ILE A 9 4.96 -6.37 8.81
C ILE A 9 4.80 -6.42 7.28
N VAL A 10 5.88 -6.68 6.54
CA VAL A 10 5.84 -6.74 5.07
C VAL A 10 5.14 -8.02 4.57
N GLU A 11 5.37 -9.17 5.21
CA GLU A 11 4.67 -10.42 4.86
C GLU A 11 3.16 -10.28 5.11
N ASP A 12 2.79 -9.75 6.27
CA ASP A 12 1.40 -9.50 6.65
C ASP A 12 0.74 -8.49 5.70
N GLU A 13 1.47 -7.45 5.28
CA GLU A 13 1.02 -6.45 4.31
C GLU A 13 0.75 -7.08 2.94
N VAL A 14 1.68 -7.89 2.42
CA VAL A 14 1.52 -8.59 1.13
C VAL A 14 0.34 -9.56 1.17
N ASN A 15 0.18 -10.30 2.28
CA ASN A 15 -0.96 -11.20 2.47
C ASN A 15 -2.28 -10.43 2.54
N ALA A 16 -2.32 -9.28 3.22
CA ALA A 16 -3.51 -8.43 3.27
C ALA A 16 -3.85 -7.84 1.89
N ALA A 17 -2.83 -7.48 1.09
CA ALA A 17 -3.02 -6.98 -0.27
C ALA A 17 -3.57 -8.06 -1.20
N GLN A 18 -3.07 -9.29 -1.08
CA GLN A 18 -3.62 -10.44 -1.80
C GLN A 18 -5.08 -10.70 -1.40
N ALA A 19 -5.39 -10.73 -0.10
CA ALA A 19 -6.75 -10.95 0.39
C ALA A 19 -7.73 -9.87 -0.12
N PHE A 20 -7.28 -8.61 -0.19
CA PHE A 20 -8.07 -7.53 -0.79
C PHE A 20 -8.29 -7.78 -2.29
N LEU A 21 -7.24 -8.05 -3.06
CA LEU A 21 -7.33 -8.32 -4.50
C LEU A 21 -8.24 -9.51 -4.82
N GLU A 22 -8.18 -10.58 -4.02
CA GLU A 22 -8.99 -11.79 -4.20
C GLU A 22 -10.47 -11.54 -3.90
N SER A 23 -10.78 -10.60 -3.01
CA SER A 23 -12.15 -10.22 -2.65
C SER A 23 -12.89 -9.41 -3.73
N LEU A 24 -12.17 -8.85 -4.70
CA LEU A 24 -12.76 -8.06 -5.78
C LEU A 24 -13.56 -8.95 -6.73
N ASP A 25 -14.69 -8.46 -7.22
CA ASP A 25 -15.39 -9.11 -8.33
C ASP A 25 -14.60 -8.99 -9.65
N GLU A 26 -15.12 -9.56 -10.73
CA GLU A 26 -14.44 -9.57 -12.03
C GLU A 26 -14.20 -8.15 -12.58
N ASP A 27 -15.22 -7.27 -12.51
CA ASP A 27 -15.15 -5.90 -13.04
C ASP A 27 -14.23 -5.01 -12.20
N GLN A 28 -14.29 -5.13 -10.88
CA GLN A 28 -13.39 -4.43 -9.96
C GLN A 28 -11.95 -4.89 -10.17
N ARG A 29 -11.72 -6.20 -10.29
CA ARG A 29 -10.38 -6.78 -10.48
C ARG A 29 -9.78 -6.40 -11.84
N ALA A 30 -10.60 -6.37 -12.90
CA ALA A 30 -10.18 -5.92 -14.21
C ALA A 30 -9.73 -4.45 -14.22
N ARG A 31 -10.30 -3.61 -13.34
CA ARG A 31 -9.85 -2.23 -13.13
C ARG A 31 -8.59 -2.17 -12.27
N ALA A 32 -8.56 -2.92 -11.16
CA ALA A 32 -7.46 -2.93 -10.19
C ALA A 32 -6.14 -3.44 -10.78
N VAL A 33 -6.17 -4.49 -11.61
CA VAL A 33 -4.95 -5.05 -12.24
C VAL A 33 -4.58 -4.24 -13.47
N ARG A 34 -3.41 -3.62 -13.42
CA ARG A 34 -2.93 -2.66 -14.43
C ARG A 34 -1.86 -3.26 -15.34
N SER A 35 -1.12 -4.25 -14.86
CA SER A 35 -0.11 -4.98 -15.63
C SER A 35 0.13 -6.37 -15.03
N ASP A 36 0.61 -7.30 -15.85
CA ASP A 36 1.15 -8.60 -15.43
C ASP A 36 2.61 -8.52 -14.96
N LYS A 37 3.26 -7.37 -15.11
CA LYS A 37 4.63 -7.10 -14.66
C LYS A 37 4.62 -6.11 -13.51
N ALA A 38 5.44 -6.37 -12.50
CA ALA A 38 5.71 -5.41 -11.46
C ALA A 38 6.50 -4.21 -11.99
N ILE A 39 6.39 -3.09 -11.27
CA ILE A 39 7.17 -1.88 -11.46
C ILE A 39 7.87 -1.53 -10.15
N ASP A 40 8.80 -0.59 -10.19
CA ASP A 40 9.44 -0.04 -8.99
C ASP A 40 8.54 1.01 -8.31
N LEU A 41 8.90 1.44 -7.11
CA LEU A 41 8.27 2.54 -6.41
C LEU A 41 8.25 3.81 -7.27
N LEU A 42 7.12 4.50 -7.31
CA LEU A 42 6.99 5.76 -8.04
C LEU A 42 7.18 6.98 -7.13
N LEU A 43 6.97 6.81 -5.82
CA LEU A 43 7.05 7.86 -4.82
C LEU A 43 8.10 7.55 -3.74
N GLY A 44 9.09 6.72 -4.08
CA GLY A 44 10.22 6.35 -3.23
C GLY A 44 11.18 7.50 -2.91
N PRO A 45 12.36 7.18 -2.32
CA PRO A 45 13.34 8.18 -1.93
C PRO A 45 13.76 9.08 -3.10
N GLY A 46 13.75 10.41 -2.88
CA GLY A 46 14.09 11.41 -3.91
C GLY A 46 12.89 12.02 -4.63
N GLU A 47 11.70 11.43 -4.49
CA GLU A 47 10.46 11.87 -5.15
C GLU A 47 9.65 12.87 -4.32
N TYR A 48 10.33 13.86 -3.71
CA TYR A 48 9.67 14.93 -2.94
C TYR A 48 8.74 15.77 -3.83
N GLY A 49 7.53 16.04 -3.36
CA GLY A 49 6.52 16.82 -4.11
C GLY A 49 5.91 16.11 -5.32
N ALA A 50 6.38 14.90 -5.67
CA ALA A 50 5.76 14.08 -6.70
C ALA A 50 4.38 13.61 -6.26
N THR A 51 3.46 13.51 -7.22
CA THR A 51 2.10 13.01 -7.01
C THR A 51 1.79 11.93 -8.03
N VAL A 52 0.89 11.03 -7.66
CA VAL A 52 0.41 9.95 -8.52
C VAL A 52 -1.09 10.06 -8.70
N ALA A 53 -1.58 9.73 -9.88
CA ALA A 53 -3.01 9.61 -10.11
C ALA A 53 -3.58 8.41 -9.33
N GLY A 54 -4.85 8.53 -8.96
CA GLY A 54 -5.64 7.37 -8.54
C GLY A 54 -5.75 6.38 -9.71
N GLU A 55 -5.26 5.16 -9.52
CA GLU A 55 -5.33 4.10 -10.52
C GLU A 55 -5.88 2.83 -9.91
N GLY A 56 -6.69 2.12 -10.69
CA GLY A 56 -7.26 0.84 -10.30
C GLY A 56 -8.71 0.93 -9.86
N VAL A 57 -9.08 0.21 -8.79
CA VAL A 57 -10.43 0.26 -8.22
C VAL A 57 -10.54 1.37 -7.19
N LYS A 58 -11.62 2.16 -7.26
CA LYS A 58 -11.89 3.25 -6.32
C LYS A 58 -12.70 2.75 -5.12
N GLY A 59 -12.43 3.28 -3.93
CA GLY A 59 -13.07 2.87 -2.68
C GLY A 59 -14.58 3.10 -2.65
N SER A 60 -15.08 4.10 -3.38
CA SER A 60 -16.52 4.33 -3.58
C SER A 60 -17.23 3.18 -4.31
N ASP A 61 -16.48 2.37 -5.07
CA ASP A 61 -17.02 1.28 -5.89
C ASP A 61 -16.93 -0.08 -5.19
N LEU A 62 -16.46 -0.09 -3.94
CA LEU A 62 -16.27 -1.29 -3.13
C LEU A 62 -17.50 -1.58 -2.27
N SER A 63 -17.81 -2.86 -2.10
CA SER A 63 -18.75 -3.31 -1.07
C SER A 63 -18.21 -3.04 0.34
N GLU A 64 -19.09 -3.07 1.34
CA GLU A 64 -18.68 -2.88 2.75
C GLU A 64 -17.62 -3.90 3.20
N ALA A 65 -17.72 -5.16 2.73
CA ALA A 65 -16.75 -6.20 3.04
C ALA A 65 -15.36 -5.91 2.43
N GLN A 66 -15.32 -5.46 1.18
CA GLN A 66 -14.09 -5.08 0.49
C GLN A 66 -13.47 -3.82 1.11
N ARG A 67 -14.29 -2.84 1.51
CA ARG A 67 -13.85 -1.65 2.25
C ARG A 67 -13.14 -2.03 3.56
N LYS A 68 -13.68 -3.00 4.31
CA LYS A 68 -13.03 -3.51 5.52
C LYS A 68 -11.67 -4.14 5.24
N LEU A 69 -11.52 -4.86 4.12
CA LEU A 69 -10.25 -5.45 3.69
C LEU A 69 -9.23 -4.38 3.27
N LEU A 70 -9.65 -3.35 2.53
CA LEU A 70 -8.78 -2.21 2.18
C LEU A 70 -8.28 -1.48 3.44
N VAL A 71 -9.18 -1.22 4.39
CA VAL A 71 -8.85 -0.62 5.69
C VAL A 71 -7.91 -1.51 6.50
N ALA A 72 -8.12 -2.83 6.47
CA ALA A 72 -7.23 -3.79 7.12
C ALA A 72 -5.83 -3.77 6.53
N LEU A 73 -5.69 -3.72 5.20
CA LEU A 73 -4.41 -3.58 4.50
C LEU A 73 -3.66 -2.32 4.93
N VAL A 74 -4.33 -1.15 4.89
CA VAL A 74 -3.72 0.12 5.35
C VAL A 74 -3.30 0.04 6.82
N ARG A 75 -4.15 -0.54 7.67
CA ARG A 75 -3.86 -0.73 9.10
C ARG A 75 -2.65 -1.64 9.33
N THR A 76 -2.53 -2.72 8.57
CA THR A 76 -1.38 -3.63 8.64
C THR A 76 -0.10 -2.90 8.27
N ARG A 77 -0.12 -2.12 7.18
CA ARG A 77 1.01 -1.28 6.81
C ARG A 77 1.37 -0.28 7.91
N LEU A 78 0.40 0.39 8.51
CA LEU A 78 0.65 1.31 9.62
C LEU A 78 0.99 0.61 10.95
N GLY A 79 1.12 -0.72 10.98
CA GLY A 79 1.51 -1.47 12.17
C GLY A 79 2.92 -1.17 12.70
N PHE A 80 3.78 -0.48 11.91
CA PHE A 80 5.14 -0.10 12.34
C PHE A 80 5.19 1.13 13.25
N ILE A 81 4.11 1.93 13.34
CA ILE A 81 4.01 3.09 14.22
C ILE A 81 3.24 2.77 15.50
N ASN A 82 3.43 3.60 16.53
CA ASN A 82 2.73 3.47 17.82
C ASN A 82 1.21 3.59 17.66
N ASP A 83 0.48 3.09 18.65
CA ASP A 83 -0.98 2.95 18.60
C ASP A 83 -1.72 4.28 18.50
N ASP A 84 -1.25 5.33 19.20
CA ASP A 84 -1.87 6.66 19.21
C ASP A 84 -1.74 7.33 17.84
N ASP A 85 -0.53 7.34 17.28
CA ASP A 85 -0.29 7.87 15.94
C ASP A 85 -1.06 7.09 14.88
N ARG A 86 -1.11 5.75 15.02
CA ARG A 86 -1.87 4.90 14.10
C ARG A 86 -3.36 5.20 14.16
N ALA A 87 -3.92 5.41 15.35
CA ALA A 87 -5.33 5.74 15.52
C ALA A 87 -5.68 7.03 14.78
N ALA A 88 -4.89 8.10 14.99
CA ALA A 88 -5.09 9.39 14.31
C ALA A 88 -4.98 9.27 12.78
N LYS A 89 -4.02 8.50 12.27
CA LYS A 89 -3.87 8.28 10.81
C LYS A 89 -5.02 7.46 10.24
N MET A 90 -5.52 6.47 10.98
CA MET A 90 -6.66 5.67 10.55
C MET A 90 -7.96 6.49 10.49
N GLU A 91 -8.14 7.54 11.31
CA GLU A 91 -9.29 8.45 11.17
C GLU A 91 -9.30 9.14 9.80
N THR A 92 -8.14 9.66 9.37
CA THR A 92 -7.98 10.25 8.03
C THR A 92 -8.24 9.23 6.91
N VAL A 93 -7.68 8.03 7.04
CA VAL A 93 -7.91 6.94 6.06
C VAL A 93 -9.41 6.61 5.93
N MET A 94 -10.14 6.55 7.05
CA MET A 94 -11.57 6.27 7.03
C MET A 94 -12.38 7.40 6.39
N ALA A 95 -11.99 8.66 6.63
CA ALA A 95 -12.66 9.82 6.05
C ALA A 95 -12.42 9.96 4.54
N GLU A 96 -11.27 9.49 4.04
CA GLU A 96 -10.87 9.58 2.63
C GLU A 96 -11.11 8.28 1.86
N LEU A 97 -11.74 7.28 2.47
CA LEU A 97 -11.85 5.92 1.92
C LEU A 97 -12.57 5.89 0.57
N ASP A 98 -13.61 6.71 0.38
CA ASP A 98 -14.36 6.77 -0.88
C ASP A 98 -13.48 7.29 -2.04
N ASP A 99 -12.48 8.12 -1.75
CA ASP A 99 -11.54 8.69 -2.70
C ASP A 99 -10.18 7.96 -2.75
N THR A 100 -10.11 6.80 -2.11
CA THR A 100 -8.91 5.95 -2.10
C THR A 100 -8.93 4.99 -3.29
N TRP A 101 -7.79 4.83 -3.95
CA TRP A 101 -7.62 3.94 -5.09
C TRP A 101 -6.67 2.80 -4.74
N PHE A 102 -6.94 1.61 -5.27
CA PHE A 102 -6.03 0.47 -5.20
C PHE A 102 -5.70 -0.05 -6.60
N GLY A 103 -4.40 -0.16 -6.90
CA GLY A 103 -3.88 -0.72 -8.13
C GLY A 103 -2.86 -1.85 -7.90
N TRP A 104 -2.77 -2.77 -8.86
CA TRP A 104 -1.92 -3.97 -8.84
C TRP A 104 -1.16 -4.16 -10.14
N TRP A 105 0.15 -4.43 -10.06
CA TRP A 105 1.04 -4.68 -11.19
C TRP A 105 1.91 -5.90 -10.89
N GLY A 106 1.74 -6.99 -11.62
CA GLY A 106 2.51 -8.22 -11.40
C GLY A 106 1.65 -9.48 -11.23
N PRO A 107 2.29 -10.62 -10.91
CA PRO A 107 1.61 -11.90 -10.75
C PRO A 107 0.61 -11.87 -9.58
N ARG A 108 -0.48 -12.63 -9.69
CA ARG A 108 -1.53 -12.70 -8.65
C ARG A 108 -1.38 -13.91 -7.73
N ASP A 109 -0.77 -14.96 -8.25
CA ASP A 109 -0.45 -16.21 -7.56
C ASP A 109 0.84 -16.14 -6.75
N ALA A 110 1.61 -15.07 -6.93
CA ALA A 110 2.88 -14.84 -6.24
C ALA A 110 2.97 -13.35 -5.79
N PRO A 111 2.13 -12.93 -4.82
CA PRO A 111 1.89 -11.51 -4.51
C PRO A 111 3.14 -10.76 -4.06
N GLY A 112 4.12 -11.43 -3.45
CA GLY A 112 5.38 -10.80 -3.08
C GLY A 112 6.27 -10.39 -4.27
N PHE A 113 5.95 -10.84 -5.49
CA PHE A 113 6.56 -10.40 -6.75
C PHE A 113 5.70 -9.37 -7.51
N ALA A 114 4.63 -8.86 -6.91
CA ALA A 114 3.81 -7.81 -7.49
C ALA A 114 4.07 -6.47 -6.81
N TYR A 115 3.98 -5.39 -7.57
CA TYR A 115 3.80 -4.06 -7.04
C TYR A 115 2.31 -3.81 -6.75
N PHE A 116 2.02 -3.17 -5.63
CA PHE A 116 0.69 -2.61 -5.39
C PHE A 116 0.80 -1.19 -4.84
N ARG A 117 -0.24 -0.40 -5.11
CA ARG A 117 -0.35 0.97 -4.63
C ARG A 117 -1.72 1.26 -4.07
N ILE A 118 -1.74 1.97 -2.95
CA ILE A 118 -2.90 2.65 -2.41
C ILE A 118 -2.67 4.15 -2.53
N SER A 119 -3.56 4.85 -3.21
CA SER A 119 -3.49 6.31 -3.39
C SER A 119 -4.79 6.96 -2.89
N ALA A 120 -4.69 7.75 -1.83
CA ALA A 120 -5.77 8.57 -1.28
C ALA A 120 -5.37 10.07 -1.38
N PRO A 121 -6.31 11.01 -1.17
CA PRO A 121 -6.00 12.45 -1.16
C PRO A 121 -4.83 12.86 -0.25
N SER A 122 -4.65 12.18 0.89
CA SER A 122 -3.57 12.49 1.85
C SER A 122 -2.55 11.38 2.07
N THR A 123 -2.81 10.17 1.60
CA THR A 123 -1.99 9.00 1.93
C THR A 123 -1.60 8.24 0.67
N VAL A 124 -0.32 7.88 0.57
CA VAL A 124 0.16 6.90 -0.41
C VAL A 124 0.85 5.76 0.31
N ILE A 125 0.52 4.53 -0.08
CA ILE A 125 1.26 3.32 0.27
C ILE A 125 1.69 2.65 -1.02
N GLU A 126 2.97 2.29 -1.12
CA GLU A 126 3.51 1.51 -2.23
C GLU A 126 4.30 0.33 -1.68
N TYR A 127 4.14 -0.82 -2.31
CA TYR A 127 5.00 -1.98 -2.15
C TYR A 127 5.57 -2.34 -3.52
N ALA A 128 6.87 -2.62 -3.58
CA ALA A 128 7.54 -3.10 -4.78
C ALA A 128 8.53 -4.23 -4.41
N PRO A 129 8.53 -5.37 -5.12
CA PRO A 129 9.68 -6.26 -5.09
C PRO A 129 10.90 -5.51 -5.67
N GLN A 130 12.10 -5.85 -5.21
CA GLN A 130 13.33 -5.41 -5.87
C GLN A 130 14.01 -6.61 -6.52
N ASP A 131 14.36 -6.46 -7.80
CA ASP A 131 15.18 -7.41 -8.55
C ASP A 131 16.59 -7.45 -7.96
N THR A 132 16.76 -8.15 -6.84
CA THR A 132 18.08 -8.33 -6.24
C THR A 132 18.81 -9.55 -6.80
N LEU A 133 18.14 -10.47 -7.48
CA LEU A 133 18.75 -11.58 -8.21
C LEU A 133 17.82 -12.05 -9.35
N ALA A 134 18.10 -11.65 -10.59
CA ALA A 134 17.35 -12.02 -11.80
C ALA A 134 17.20 -13.55 -12.05
N GLU A 135 17.83 -14.39 -11.22
CA GLU A 135 17.83 -15.85 -11.32
C GLU A 135 17.28 -16.57 -10.06
N ALA A 136 17.11 -15.88 -8.93
CA ALA A 136 16.63 -16.51 -7.70
C ALA A 136 15.13 -16.25 -7.53
N ARG A 137 14.31 -17.31 -7.55
CA ARG A 137 12.92 -17.29 -7.09
C ARG A 137 12.82 -17.14 -5.55
N GLU A 138 13.70 -16.37 -4.96
CA GLU A 138 13.71 -16.03 -3.54
C GLU A 138 13.47 -14.53 -3.41
N GLN A 139 12.43 -14.14 -2.65
CA GLN A 139 12.18 -12.76 -2.26
C GLN A 139 13.30 -12.32 -1.31
N GLY A 140 14.40 -11.81 -1.86
CA GLY A 140 15.54 -11.35 -1.07
C GLY A 140 15.37 -9.93 -0.55
N HIS A 141 14.58 -9.10 -1.24
CA HIS A 141 14.49 -7.67 -0.96
C HIS A 141 13.17 -7.09 -1.46
N ALA A 142 12.47 -6.39 -0.58
CA ALA A 142 11.24 -5.68 -0.91
C ALA A 142 11.31 -4.25 -0.38
N HIS A 143 10.69 -3.34 -1.11
CA HIS A 143 10.43 -1.99 -0.67
C HIS A 143 8.97 -1.86 -0.29
N SER A 144 8.71 -1.25 0.86
CA SER A 144 7.37 -0.84 1.26
C SER A 144 7.46 0.54 1.90
N MET A 145 6.61 1.46 1.46
CA MET A 145 6.60 2.85 1.91
C MET A 145 5.21 3.32 2.31
N TYR A 146 5.19 4.34 3.16
CA TYR A 146 3.99 5.11 3.51
C TYR A 146 4.38 6.59 3.43
N ARG A 147 3.56 7.40 2.77
CA ARG A 147 3.70 8.85 2.71
C ARG A 147 2.41 9.53 3.15
N ASP A 148 2.55 10.45 4.08
CA ASP A 148 1.54 11.43 4.43
C ASP A 148 1.78 12.68 3.57
N LEU A 149 0.97 12.87 2.54
CA LEU A 149 1.14 13.98 1.59
C LEU A 149 0.83 15.35 2.21
N LYS A 150 0.12 15.41 3.35
CA LYS A 150 -0.17 16.67 4.07
C LYS A 150 0.98 17.08 4.98
N ASN A 151 1.84 16.14 5.35
CA ASN A 151 3.05 16.37 6.14
C ASN A 151 4.23 15.60 5.54
N ASP A 152 4.42 15.76 4.24
CA ASP A 152 5.36 14.96 3.46
C ASP A 152 6.78 15.15 4.00
N TYR A 153 7.51 14.06 4.20
CA TYR A 153 8.83 14.05 4.85
C TYR A 153 8.92 14.84 6.18
N GLY A 154 7.80 15.01 6.88
CA GLY A 154 7.76 15.72 8.16
C GLY A 154 7.99 17.23 8.06
N MET A 155 7.66 17.87 6.92
CA MET A 155 7.83 19.31 6.71
C MET A 155 7.29 20.18 7.86
N ALA A 156 6.16 19.80 8.48
CA ALA A 156 5.59 20.52 9.62
C ALA A 156 6.52 20.54 10.86
N TRP A 157 7.47 19.61 10.96
CA TRP A 157 8.40 19.49 12.09
C TRP A 157 9.72 20.22 11.87
N ILE A 158 10.05 20.52 10.61
CA ILE A 158 11.30 21.20 10.24
C ILE A 158 11.11 22.69 9.92
N GLY A 159 9.88 23.22 10.07
CA GLY A 159 9.59 24.65 9.99
C GLY A 159 9.85 25.28 8.62
N ALA A 160 9.93 24.47 7.58
CA ALA A 160 10.08 24.95 6.21
C ALA A 160 8.68 25.30 5.68
N GLU A 161 8.33 26.59 5.77
CA GLU A 161 7.25 27.22 4.99
C GLU A 161 7.66 27.39 3.52
#